data_AF-A0A524GMN5-F1
#
_entry.id   AF-A0A524GMN5-F1
#
_cell.length_a   1.000
_cell.length_b   1.000
_cell.length_c   1.000
_cell.angle_alpha   90.00
_cell.angle_beta   90.00
_cell.angle_gamma   90.00
#
_symmetry.space_group_name_H-M   'P 1'
#
loop_
_entity.id
_entity.type
_entity.pdbx_description
1 polymer ?
#
loop_
_entity_poly.entity_id
_entity_poly.type
_entity_poly.pdbx_seq_one_letter_code
_entity_poly.pdbx_strand_id
1 'polypeptide(L)'
;MTSLHTTDTTAWVGQEPSKLRWAPAEDDEPPSPRESGVYVDYLGRSTAPERPRLTAADYLGRACEALGVDIEELASRRREPSLRELRELVAVLGVERYGQRVRDIAGMLEKNPGSVSRWVSAAAERRSSDPVFADRLLKLDQTLVGDG
;
A
#
# COMPACT_ATOMS: atom_id res chain seq x y z
N MET A 1 38.92 -4.72 -50.45
CA MET A 1 38.93 -3.31 -50.02
C MET A 1 37.58 -3.02 -49.38
N THR A 2 37.51 -3.09 -48.05
CA THR A 2 36.29 -2.81 -47.29
C THR A 2 36.59 -1.62 -46.40
N SER A 3 36.01 -0.47 -46.73
CA SER A 3 36.18 0.78 -46.00
C SER A 3 35.39 0.69 -44.68
N LEU A 4 36.07 0.86 -43.55
CA LEU A 4 35.42 1.07 -42.26
C LEU A 4 34.98 2.54 -42.20
N HIS A 5 33.68 2.77 -42.04
CA HIS A 5 33.14 4.10 -41.76
C HIS A 5 33.66 4.58 -40.39
N THR A 6 34.51 5.61 -40.40
CA THR A 6 34.82 6.40 -39.21
C THR A 6 33.55 7.15 -38.79
N THR A 7 32.90 6.71 -37.73
CA THR A 7 31.83 7.47 -37.07
C THR A 7 32.44 8.55 -36.19
N ASP A 8 32.28 9.79 -36.62
CA ASP A 8 32.65 11.01 -35.91
C ASP A 8 32.00 11.03 -34.51
N THR A 9 32.82 10.75 -33.49
CA THR A 9 32.37 10.50 -32.11
C THR A 9 32.20 11.78 -31.31
N THR A 10 32.44 12.96 -31.91
CA THR A 10 32.61 14.24 -31.19
C THR A 10 31.56 15.29 -31.54
N ALA A 11 30.68 15.04 -32.51
CA ALA A 11 29.73 16.02 -33.04
C ALA A 11 28.67 16.55 -32.04
N TRP A 12 28.62 15.97 -30.83
CA TRP A 12 27.67 16.29 -29.77
C TRP A 12 28.26 17.20 -28.68
N VAL A 13 29.58 17.32 -28.61
CA VAL A 13 30.26 18.07 -27.54
C VAL A 13 30.08 19.57 -27.81
N GLY A 14 29.35 20.26 -26.93
CA GLY A 14 29.09 21.70 -27.01
C GLY A 14 27.78 22.09 -27.69
N GLN A 15 26.94 21.13 -28.10
CA GLN A 15 25.57 21.40 -28.55
C GLN A 15 24.65 21.69 -27.37
N GLU A 16 23.62 22.51 -27.58
CA GLU A 16 22.55 22.70 -26.60
C GLU A 16 21.83 21.36 -26.34
N PRO A 17 21.44 21.05 -25.09
CA PRO A 17 20.78 19.78 -24.76
C PRO A 17 19.58 19.45 -25.64
N SER A 18 18.81 20.45 -26.07
CA SER A 18 17.65 20.33 -26.98
C SER A 18 18.00 19.92 -28.41
N LYS A 19 19.28 19.95 -28.81
CA LYS A 19 19.78 19.57 -30.14
C LYS A 19 20.46 18.21 -30.16
N LEU A 20 20.51 17.53 -29.01
CA LEU A 20 21.06 16.19 -28.92
C LEU A 20 20.08 15.19 -29.55
N ARG A 21 20.61 14.18 -30.25
CA ARG A 21 19.78 13.18 -30.97
C ARG A 21 18.82 12.38 -30.11
N TRP A 22 19.09 12.31 -28.81
CA TRP A 22 18.29 11.56 -27.84
C TRP A 22 17.42 12.47 -26.98
N ALA A 23 17.51 13.79 -27.15
CA ALA A 23 16.65 14.72 -26.43
C ALA A 23 15.23 14.65 -27.02
N PRO A 24 14.20 14.48 -26.18
CA PRO A 24 12.82 14.53 -26.63
C PRO A 24 12.51 15.94 -27.18
N ALA A 25 11.62 16.01 -28.18
CA ALA A 25 11.21 17.26 -28.82
C ALA A 25 10.18 18.05 -28.00
N GLU A 26 9.71 17.49 -26.88
CA GLU A 26 8.67 18.04 -26.02
C GLU A 26 9.30 18.59 -24.73
N ASP A 27 8.73 19.68 -24.20
CA ASP A 27 9.08 20.22 -22.89
C ASP A 27 8.89 19.16 -21.80
N ASP A 28 9.75 19.17 -20.78
CA ASP A 28 9.61 18.30 -19.61
C ASP A 28 8.22 18.48 -18.98
N GLU A 29 7.36 17.47 -19.13
CA GLU A 29 6.08 17.45 -18.43
C GLU A 29 6.35 17.43 -16.93
N PRO A 30 5.78 18.37 -16.15
CA PRO A 30 6.00 18.38 -14.71
C PRO A 30 5.54 17.03 -14.13
N PRO A 31 6.33 16.42 -13.24
CA PRO A 31 5.98 15.12 -12.67
C PRO A 31 4.63 15.21 -11.97
N SER A 32 3.64 14.49 -12.49
CA SER A 32 2.33 14.35 -11.86
C SER A 32 2.38 13.19 -10.86
N PRO A 33 1.82 13.36 -9.65
CA PRO A 33 1.70 12.23 -8.74
C PRO A 33 0.75 11.17 -9.35
N ARG A 34 1.26 9.97 -9.63
CA ARG A 34 0.45 8.74 -9.63
C ARG A 34 -0.43 8.69 -8.38
N GLU A 35 -1.71 8.39 -8.59
CA GLU A 35 -2.75 8.32 -7.55
C GLU A 35 -2.46 7.31 -6.42
N SER A 36 -1.54 6.36 -6.64
CA SER A 36 -1.07 5.44 -5.59
C SER A 36 0.43 5.16 -5.68
N GLY A 37 1.12 5.25 -4.54
CA GLY A 37 2.55 4.95 -4.43
C GLY A 37 3.23 5.65 -3.24
N VAL A 38 4.33 5.08 -2.77
CA VAL A 38 5.23 5.75 -1.84
C VAL A 38 6.05 6.76 -2.64
N TYR A 39 5.88 8.06 -2.40
CA TYR A 39 6.79 9.06 -2.96
C TYR A 39 8.01 9.20 -2.07
N VAL A 40 9.06 9.62 -2.72
CA VAL A 40 10.28 10.08 -2.09
C VAL A 40 10.34 11.59 -2.35
N ASP A 41 10.46 12.40 -1.31
CA ASP A 41 10.63 13.84 -1.45
C ASP A 41 12.00 14.17 -2.07
N TYR A 42 12.24 15.45 -2.32
CA TYR A 42 13.51 15.94 -2.87
C TYR A 42 14.72 15.67 -1.96
N LEU A 43 14.52 15.26 -0.70
CA LEU A 43 15.54 14.88 0.28
C LEU A 43 15.70 13.37 0.43
N GLY A 44 15.02 12.56 -0.39
CA GLY A 44 15.11 11.11 -0.26
C GLY A 44 14.19 10.51 0.82
N ARG A 45 13.27 11.30 1.42
CA ARG A 45 12.40 10.83 2.51
C ARG A 45 11.06 10.34 1.97
N SER A 46 10.55 9.27 2.56
CA SER A 46 9.22 8.76 2.24
C SER A 46 8.14 9.79 2.58
N THR A 47 7.22 10.04 1.66
CA THR A 47 6.00 10.84 1.92
C THR A 47 4.85 9.97 2.42
N ALA A 48 5.08 8.68 2.68
CA ALA A 48 4.05 7.83 3.23
C ALA A 48 3.63 8.37 4.61
N PRO A 49 2.32 8.37 4.95
CA PRO A 49 1.88 8.81 6.25
C PRO A 49 2.59 8.04 7.36
N GLU A 50 3.08 8.77 8.37
CA GLU A 50 3.62 8.15 9.57
C GLU A 50 2.47 7.50 10.34
N ARG A 51 2.54 6.17 10.52
CA ARG A 51 1.52 5.40 11.23
C ARG A 51 1.92 5.27 12.71
N PRO A 52 0.99 5.51 13.64
CA PRO A 52 1.27 5.35 15.06
C PRO A 52 1.61 3.89 15.39
N ARG A 53 2.47 3.70 16.38
CA ARG A 53 2.73 2.37 16.93
C ARG A 53 1.61 2.01 17.89
N LEU A 54 0.74 1.10 17.48
CA LEU A 54 -0.42 0.66 18.26
C LEU A 54 -0.18 -0.73 18.86
N THR A 55 -0.70 -0.95 20.08
CA THR A 55 -0.85 -2.31 20.59
C THR A 55 -1.95 -3.04 19.80
N ALA A 56 -2.01 -4.37 19.89
CA ALA A 56 -3.06 -5.13 19.22
C ALA A 56 -4.47 -4.75 19.68
N ALA A 57 -4.62 -4.39 20.97
CA ALA A 57 -5.88 -3.94 21.53
C ALA A 57 -6.27 -2.56 20.97
N ASP A 58 -5.36 -1.59 20.98
CA ASP A 58 -5.63 -0.25 20.46
C ASP A 58 -5.90 -0.27 18.96
N TYR A 59 -5.14 -1.08 18.22
CA TYR A 59 -5.33 -1.27 16.78
C TYR A 59 -6.73 -1.82 16.48
N LEU A 60 -7.13 -2.90 17.15
CA LEU A 60 -8.45 -3.51 16.94
C LEU A 60 -9.58 -2.59 17.38
N GLY A 61 -9.41 -1.87 18.49
CA GLY A 61 -10.40 -0.88 18.95
C GLY A 61 -10.64 0.20 17.90
N ARG A 62 -9.58 0.84 17.39
CA ARG A 62 -9.68 1.87 16.34
C ARG A 62 -10.24 1.31 15.03
N ALA A 63 -9.82 0.10 14.63
CA ALA A 63 -10.31 -0.53 13.41
C ALA A 63 -11.81 -0.88 13.52
N CYS A 64 -12.26 -1.38 14.67
CA CYS A 64 -13.66 -1.65 14.98
C CYS A 64 -14.49 -0.36 14.93
N GLU A 65 -14.02 0.70 15.60
CA GLU A 65 -14.68 2.01 15.60
C GLU A 65 -14.81 2.58 14.18
N ALA A 66 -13.72 2.59 13.41
CA ALA A 66 -13.70 3.07 12.03
C ALA A 66 -14.64 2.27 11.09
N LEU A 67 -14.86 0.99 11.38
CA LEU A 67 -15.74 0.11 10.59
C LEU A 67 -17.17 0.07 11.12
N GLY A 68 -17.46 0.70 12.27
CA GLY A 68 -18.76 0.65 12.93
C GLY A 68 -19.17 -0.77 13.35
N VAL A 69 -18.22 -1.59 13.79
CA VAL A 69 -18.43 -2.99 14.17
C VAL A 69 -17.86 -3.29 15.55
N ASP A 70 -18.59 -4.06 16.35
CA ASP A 70 -18.11 -4.49 17.67
C ASP A 70 -17.04 -5.57 17.54
N ILE A 71 -16.08 -5.58 18.48
CA ILE A 71 -15.02 -6.59 18.49
C ILE A 71 -15.59 -8.00 18.70
N GLU A 72 -16.67 -8.13 19.47
CA GLU A 72 -17.42 -9.36 19.69
C GLU A 72 -18.03 -9.90 18.39
N GLU A 73 -18.43 -9.01 17.48
CA GLU A 73 -18.97 -9.40 16.19
C GLU A 73 -17.86 -10.00 15.31
N LEU A 74 -16.69 -9.35 15.25
CA LEU A 74 -15.51 -9.91 14.60
C LEU A 74 -15.08 -11.24 15.24
N ALA A 75 -15.16 -11.36 16.57
CA ALA A 75 -14.86 -12.57 17.32
C ALA A 75 -15.94 -13.67 17.19
N SER A 76 -17.14 -13.35 16.70
CA SER A 76 -18.26 -14.29 16.64
C SER A 76 -17.98 -15.51 15.75
N ARG A 77 -18.78 -16.58 15.87
CA ARG A 77 -18.67 -17.76 14.99
C ARG A 77 -19.45 -17.62 13.68
N ARG A 78 -20.12 -16.50 13.45
CA ARG A 78 -20.94 -16.27 12.25
C ARG A 78 -20.06 -16.21 11.01
N ARG A 79 -20.64 -16.65 9.89
CA ARG A 79 -19.94 -16.86 8.62
C ARG A 79 -20.53 -16.04 7.48
N GLU A 80 -21.22 -14.93 7.80
CA GLU A 80 -21.73 -14.05 6.74
C GLU A 80 -20.57 -13.51 5.89
N PRO A 81 -20.75 -13.37 4.57
CA PRO A 81 -19.72 -12.81 3.69
C PRO A 81 -19.24 -11.42 4.10
N SER A 82 -20.15 -10.55 4.55
CA SER A 82 -19.83 -9.20 5.04
C SER A 82 -18.87 -9.23 6.23
N LEU A 83 -19.15 -10.10 7.22
CA LEU A 83 -18.33 -10.23 8.40
C LEU A 83 -16.95 -10.85 8.10
N ARG A 84 -16.91 -11.79 7.14
CA ARG A 84 -15.65 -12.31 6.63
C ARG A 84 -14.80 -11.20 6.01
N GLU A 85 -15.40 -10.33 5.20
CA GLU A 85 -14.71 -9.21 4.58
C GLU A 85 -14.16 -8.23 5.62
N LEU A 86 -14.92 -7.92 6.68
CA LEU A 86 -14.43 -7.08 7.79
C LEU A 86 -13.21 -7.69 8.48
N ARG A 87 -13.24 -9.00 8.76
CA ARG A 87 -12.09 -9.72 9.34
C ARG A 87 -10.87 -9.69 8.42
N GLU A 88 -11.09 -9.85 7.11
CA GLU A 88 -10.05 -9.77 6.09
C GLU A 88 -9.41 -8.38 6.04
N LEU A 89 -10.22 -7.30 6.03
CA LEU A 89 -9.75 -5.91 6.06
C LEU A 89 -8.87 -5.62 7.28
N VAL A 90 -9.36 -5.96 8.48
CA VAL A 90 -8.64 -5.71 9.74
C VAL A 90 -7.37 -6.56 9.82
N ALA A 91 -7.43 -7.83 9.42
CA ALA A 91 -6.25 -8.69 9.51
C ALA A 91 -5.12 -8.23 8.57
N VAL A 92 -5.43 -7.94 7.30
CA VAL A 92 -4.41 -7.57 6.31
C VAL A 92 -3.82 -6.20 6.60
N LEU A 93 -4.64 -5.22 6.98
CA LEU A 93 -4.15 -3.88 7.32
C LEU A 93 -3.24 -3.92 8.54
N GLY A 94 -3.68 -4.63 9.59
CA GLY A 94 -2.95 -4.73 10.84
C GLY A 94 -1.56 -5.31 10.64
N VAL A 95 -1.47 -6.41 9.89
CA VAL A 95 -0.20 -7.11 9.65
C VAL A 95 0.73 -6.29 8.75
N GLU A 96 0.24 -5.76 7.64
CA GLU A 96 1.12 -5.14 6.63
C GLU A 96 1.47 -3.68 6.91
N ARG A 97 0.57 -2.91 7.54
CA ARG A 97 0.74 -1.47 7.73
C ARG A 97 1.00 -1.07 9.18
N TYR A 98 0.45 -1.81 10.14
CA TYR A 98 0.54 -1.50 11.57
C TYR A 98 1.43 -2.48 12.36
N GLY A 99 2.12 -3.40 11.68
CA GLY A 99 3.10 -4.31 12.28
C GLY A 99 2.51 -5.30 13.30
N GLN A 100 1.21 -5.54 13.26
CA GLN A 100 0.52 -6.45 14.18
C GLN A 100 0.90 -7.90 13.90
N ARG A 101 1.02 -8.71 14.96
CA ARG A 101 1.28 -10.14 14.79
C ARG A 101 -0.04 -10.89 14.64
N VAL A 102 -0.07 -11.84 13.70
CA VAL A 102 -1.23 -12.73 13.48
C VAL A 102 -1.73 -13.39 14.77
N ARG A 103 -0.81 -13.84 15.62
CA ARG A 103 -1.15 -14.49 16.90
C ARG A 103 -1.82 -13.54 17.90
N ASP A 104 -1.47 -12.26 17.87
CA ASP A 104 -1.99 -11.27 18.82
C ASP A 104 -3.41 -10.87 18.38
N ILE A 105 -3.62 -10.63 17.08
CA ILE A 105 -4.97 -10.47 16.49
C ILE A 105 -5.84 -11.70 16.76
N ALA A 106 -5.29 -12.90 16.55
CA ALA A 106 -6.02 -14.15 16.79
C ALA A 106 -6.42 -14.31 18.26
N GLY A 107 -5.53 -13.94 19.20
CA GLY A 107 -5.81 -13.97 20.63
C GLY A 107 -6.95 -13.04 21.01
N MET A 108 -6.92 -11.79 20.51
CA MET A 108 -7.97 -10.80 20.78
C MET A 108 -9.34 -11.17 20.18
N LEU A 109 -9.35 -11.84 19.03
CA LEU A 109 -10.59 -12.25 18.36
C LEU A 109 -11.05 -13.68 18.72
N GLU A 110 -10.36 -14.35 19.66
CA GLU A 110 -10.59 -15.75 20.02
C GLU A 110 -10.63 -16.68 18.80
N LYS A 111 -9.70 -16.47 17.86
CA LYS A 111 -9.57 -17.24 16.62
C LYS A 111 -8.34 -18.12 16.63
N ASN A 112 -8.39 -19.15 15.80
CA ASN A 112 -7.20 -19.92 15.47
C ASN A 112 -6.25 -19.05 14.64
N PRO A 113 -4.96 -18.95 14.99
CA PRO A 113 -3.97 -18.17 14.23
C PRO A 113 -3.86 -18.58 12.76
N GLY A 114 -4.05 -19.87 12.44
CA GLY A 114 -4.08 -20.36 11.06
C GLY A 114 -5.28 -19.85 10.27
N SER A 115 -6.43 -19.60 10.92
CA SER A 115 -7.58 -18.95 10.26
C SER A 115 -7.28 -17.49 9.95
N VAL A 116 -6.68 -16.75 10.91
CA VAL A 116 -6.31 -15.35 10.69
C VAL A 116 -5.23 -15.23 9.61
N SER A 117 -4.24 -16.12 9.60
CA SER A 117 -3.24 -16.17 8.52
C SER A 117 -3.89 -16.36 7.14
N ARG A 118 -4.91 -17.22 7.03
CA ARG A 118 -5.65 -17.41 5.77
C ARG A 118 -6.42 -16.15 5.38
N TRP A 119 -6.98 -15.41 6.34
CA TRP A 119 -7.62 -14.12 6.05
C TRP A 119 -6.62 -13.13 5.47
N VAL A 120 -5.43 -13.01 6.07
CA VAL A 120 -4.37 -12.12 5.56
C VAL A 120 -3.99 -12.48 4.12
N SER A 121 -3.72 -13.76 3.84
CA SER A 121 -3.35 -14.21 2.48
C SER A 121 -4.47 -13.95 1.47
N ALA A 122 -5.71 -14.36 1.79
CA ALA A 122 -6.85 -14.16 0.91
C ALA A 122 -7.13 -12.66 0.65
N ALA A 123 -7.01 -11.83 1.68
CA ALA A 123 -7.18 -10.38 1.58
C ALA A 123 -6.08 -9.71 0.75
N ALA A 124 -4.82 -10.15 0.91
CA ALA A 124 -3.70 -9.64 0.13
C ALA A 124 -3.85 -9.96 -1.37
N GLU A 125 -4.27 -11.19 -1.69
CA GLU A 125 -4.64 -11.58 -3.06
C GLU A 125 -5.82 -10.76 -3.57
N ARG A 126 -6.92 -10.69 -2.79
CA ARG A 126 -8.14 -9.98 -3.17
C ARG A 126 -7.89 -8.50 -3.45
N ARG A 127 -7.05 -7.83 -2.66
CA ARG A 127 -6.66 -6.43 -2.90
C ARG A 127 -6.11 -6.20 -4.31
N SER A 128 -5.44 -7.18 -4.92
CA SER A 128 -4.89 -7.03 -6.27
C SER A 128 -5.94 -7.17 -7.38
N SER A 129 -7.04 -7.86 -7.11
CA SER A 129 -8.06 -8.21 -8.10
C SER A 129 -9.41 -7.50 -7.92
N ASP A 130 -9.67 -6.93 -6.73
CA ASP A 130 -10.93 -6.31 -6.34
C ASP A 130 -10.69 -4.84 -5.97
N PRO A 131 -10.95 -3.89 -6.90
CA PRO A 131 -10.75 -2.46 -6.66
C PRO A 131 -11.60 -1.92 -5.50
N VAL A 132 -12.80 -2.49 -5.29
CA VAL A 132 -13.68 -2.07 -4.19
C VAL A 132 -13.07 -2.45 -2.85
N PHE A 133 -12.54 -3.67 -2.74
CA PHE A 133 -11.82 -4.08 -1.53
C PHE A 133 -10.57 -3.24 -1.29
N ALA A 134 -9.81 -2.92 -2.34
CA ALA A 134 -8.63 -2.07 -2.24
C ALA A 134 -8.96 -0.65 -1.74
N ASP A 135 -10.03 -0.04 -2.26
CA ASP A 135 -10.53 1.26 -1.82
C ASP A 135 -11.01 1.23 -0.35
N ARG A 136 -11.73 0.18 0.06
CA ARG A 136 -12.13 0.00 1.46
C ARG A 136 -10.93 -0.12 2.40
N LEU A 137 -9.90 -0.85 2.00
CA LEU A 137 -8.66 -0.99 2.78
C LEU A 137 -7.92 0.35 2.91
N LEU A 138 -7.86 1.13 1.82
CA LEU A 138 -7.26 2.46 1.81
C LEU A 138 -8.02 3.42 2.73
N LYS A 139 -9.35 3.44 2.65
CA LYS A 139 -10.21 4.25 3.53
C LYS A 139 -9.99 3.92 5.00
N LEU A 140 -9.92 2.63 5.34
CA LEU A 140 -9.64 2.20 6.71
C LEU A 140 -8.26 2.69 7.18
N ASP A 141 -7.22 2.57 6.35
CA ASP A 141 -5.89 3.07 6.68
C ASP A 141 -5.87 4.59 6.90
N GLN A 142 -6.56 5.35 6.06
CA GLN A 142 -6.67 6.80 6.17
C GLN A 142 -7.38 7.23 7.46
N THR A 143 -8.45 6.55 7.87
CA THR A 143 -9.13 6.82 9.14
C THR A 143 -8.18 6.59 10.33
N LEU A 144 -7.48 5.45 10.36
CA LEU A 144 -6.59 5.12 11.47
C LEU A 144 -5.36 6.04 11.58
N VAL A 145 -4.93 6.65 10.47
CA VAL A 145 -3.90 7.70 10.46
C VAL A 145 -4.45 9.03 10.97
N GLY A 146 -5.71 9.36 10.65
CA GLY A 146 -6.38 10.61 11.03
C GLY A 146 -6.75 10.71 12.52
N ASP A 147 -6.92 9.57 13.21
CA ASP A 147 -7.25 9.50 14.65
C ASP A 147 -6.01 9.67 15.56
N GLY A 148 -5.08 10.54 15.16
CA GLY A 148 -3.81 10.83 15.84
C GLY A 148 -3.88 12.00 16.80
#